data_AF-A0A1Z5KEC6-F1
#
_entry.id   AF-A0A1Z5KEC6-F1
#
_cell.length_a   1.000
_cell.length_b   1.000
_cell.length_c   1.000
_cell.angle_alpha   90.00
_cell.angle_beta   90.00
_cell.angle_gamma   90.00
#
_symmetry.space_group_name_H-M   'P 1'
#
loop_
_entity.id
_entity.type
_entity.pdbx_description
1 polymer ?
#
loop_
_entity_poly.entity_id
_entity_poly.type
_entity_poly.pdbx_seq_one_letter_code
_entity_poly.pdbx_strand_id
1 'polypeptide(L)'
;MHATSSRIHAMLFHHANGSCYVVDCGSSHGTYIDGTRINSSSKAGVLVPVMVRQGGMIRFGGAGAPCFVLKSFSFYLEDIMAESVADDVELVRRNTRINALGKTAGEFVAESVINTIDKAIDVCRKRSFDSVGSVVTVDENSMFKRRCISPPLTLDAALPNLVSPELQFPQSSKRRVSFSNDPPQLFYPALVTPDDLSSEEDNDLE
;
A
#
# COMPACT_ATOMS: atom_id res chain seq x y z
N MET A 1 -4.83 16.45 7.63
CA MET A 1 -5.43 16.39 6.28
C MET A 1 -5.18 17.73 5.60
N HIS A 2 -4.66 17.77 4.38
CA HIS A 2 -4.33 19.03 3.71
C HIS A 2 -5.59 19.72 3.18
N ALA A 3 -5.66 21.06 3.22
CA ALA A 3 -6.86 21.83 2.88
C ALA A 3 -7.35 21.62 1.43
N THR A 4 -6.42 21.33 0.51
CA THR A 4 -6.75 21.07 -0.90
C THR A 4 -7.00 19.59 -1.21
N SER A 5 -6.95 18.70 -0.22
CA SER A 5 -7.21 17.28 -0.40
C SER A 5 -8.63 16.90 0.04
N SER A 6 -9.42 16.38 -0.89
CA SER A 6 -10.76 15.83 -0.63
C SER A 6 -10.71 14.59 0.28
N ARG A 7 -11.81 14.29 0.99
CA ARG A 7 -11.91 13.10 1.85
C ARG A 7 -11.82 11.79 1.07
N ILE A 8 -12.47 11.76 -0.10
CA ILE A 8 -12.36 10.69 -1.10
C ILE A 8 -11.68 11.34 -2.31
N HIS A 9 -10.35 11.30 -2.32
CA HIS A 9 -9.55 12.02 -3.30
C HIS A 9 -9.26 11.17 -4.54
N ALA A 10 -8.59 10.05 -4.30
CA ALA A 10 -8.14 9.14 -5.34
C ALA A 10 -8.04 7.73 -4.75
N MET A 11 -8.04 6.74 -5.64
CA MET A 11 -7.76 5.34 -5.31
C MET A 11 -6.42 4.93 -5.91
N LEU A 12 -5.66 4.16 -5.13
CA LEU A 12 -4.41 3.52 -5.55
C LEU A 12 -4.64 2.01 -5.53
N PHE A 13 -4.26 1.31 -6.59
CA PHE A 13 -4.32 -0.15 -6.60
C PHE A 13 -3.17 -0.77 -7.39
N HIS A 14 -2.83 -2.00 -7.00
CA HIS A 14 -1.81 -2.80 -7.67
C HIS A 14 -2.49 -3.84 -8.56
N HIS A 15 -2.00 -3.94 -9.79
CA HIS A 15 -2.40 -4.99 -10.70
C HIS A 15 -1.50 -6.22 -10.53
N ALA A 16 -1.99 -7.41 -10.87
CA ALA A 16 -1.26 -8.67 -10.72
C ALA A 16 0.06 -8.74 -11.51
N ASN A 17 0.23 -7.88 -12.51
CA ASN A 17 1.49 -7.72 -13.26
C ASN A 17 2.54 -6.84 -12.53
N GLY A 18 2.27 -6.39 -11.30
CA GLY A 18 3.14 -5.51 -10.53
C GLY A 18 3.04 -4.02 -10.85
N SER A 19 2.17 -3.63 -11.79
CA SER A 19 1.93 -2.21 -12.12
C SER A 19 1.03 -1.55 -11.06
N CYS A 20 1.30 -0.27 -10.78
CA CYS A 20 0.50 0.53 -9.86
C CYS A 20 -0.34 1.54 -10.66
N TYR A 21 -1.62 1.69 -10.31
CA TYR A 21 -2.53 2.60 -10.96
C TYR A 21 -3.16 3.55 -9.95
N VAL A 22 -3.37 4.80 -10.39
CA VAL A 22 -4.09 5.84 -9.65
C VAL A 22 -5.33 6.23 -10.43
N VAL A 23 -6.44 6.39 -9.71
CA VAL A 23 -7.71 6.88 -10.23
C VAL A 23 -8.16 8.08 -9.40
N ASP A 24 -8.35 9.24 -10.05
CA ASP A 24 -8.93 10.42 -9.40
C ASP A 24 -10.44 10.24 -9.21
N CYS A 25 -10.94 10.40 -7.98
CA CYS A 25 -12.36 10.17 -7.64
C CYS A 25 -13.21 11.45 -7.79
N GLY A 26 -12.88 12.30 -8.76
CA GLY A 26 -13.51 13.61 -8.93
C GLY A 26 -13.11 14.60 -7.83
N SER A 27 -11.83 14.60 -7.44
CA SER A 27 -11.33 15.51 -6.41
C SER A 27 -11.43 16.97 -6.85
N SER A 28 -11.73 17.87 -5.91
CA SER A 28 -11.98 19.30 -6.23
C SER A 28 -10.75 20.01 -6.81
N HIS A 29 -9.56 19.62 -6.36
CA HIS A 29 -8.30 20.22 -6.81
C HIS A 29 -7.53 19.31 -7.78
N GLY A 30 -8.00 18.10 -8.03
CA GLY A 30 -7.36 17.13 -8.90
C GLY A 30 -6.19 16.38 -8.28
N THR A 31 -5.84 15.29 -8.95
CA THR A 31 -4.65 14.48 -8.71
C THR A 31 -3.61 14.75 -9.80
N TYR A 32 -2.33 14.75 -9.43
CA TYR A 32 -1.22 15.00 -10.34
C TYR A 32 -0.18 13.88 -10.26
N ILE A 33 0.35 13.47 -11.40
CA ILE A 33 1.47 12.53 -11.53
C ILE A 33 2.59 13.24 -12.29
N ASP A 34 3.78 13.30 -11.70
CA ASP A 34 4.97 13.97 -12.27
C ASP A 34 4.68 15.40 -12.73
N GLY A 35 3.88 16.11 -11.93
CA GLY A 35 3.44 17.48 -12.21
C GLY A 35 2.28 17.61 -13.18
N THR A 36 1.89 16.54 -13.88
CA THR A 36 0.78 16.54 -14.86
C THR A 36 -0.53 16.12 -14.19
N ARG A 37 -1.59 16.91 -14.35
CA ARG A 37 -2.91 16.59 -13.80
C ARG A 37 -3.52 15.41 -14.56
N ILE A 38 -4.03 14.41 -13.85
CA ILE A 38 -4.75 13.30 -14.48
C ILE A 38 -6.22 13.67 -14.73
N ASN A 39 -6.79 13.11 -15.79
CA ASN A 39 -8.17 13.38 -16.19
C ASN A 39 -9.16 12.62 -15.29
N SER A 40 -9.90 13.34 -14.44
CA SER A 40 -10.94 12.76 -13.57
C SER A 40 -12.23 12.37 -14.31
N SER A 41 -12.52 13.04 -15.42
CA SER A 41 -13.84 13.01 -16.06
C SER A 41 -13.71 12.45 -17.47
N SER A 42 -14.08 11.18 -17.65
CA SER A 42 -14.64 10.79 -18.93
C SER A 42 -16.10 11.23 -18.96
N LYS A 43 -16.58 11.70 -20.11
CA LYS A 43 -17.96 12.19 -20.30
C LYS A 43 -19.06 11.16 -19.91
N ALA A 44 -18.69 9.91 -19.65
CA ALA A 44 -19.59 8.81 -19.31
C ALA A 44 -19.56 8.42 -17.82
N GLY A 45 -18.90 9.20 -16.94
CA GLY A 45 -18.74 8.82 -15.52
C GLY A 45 -17.80 7.64 -15.31
N VAL A 46 -17.13 7.17 -16.37
CA VAL A 46 -16.13 6.11 -16.29
C VAL A 46 -14.82 6.73 -15.80
N LEU A 47 -14.31 6.24 -14.68
CA LEU A 47 -13.03 6.64 -14.14
C LEU A 47 -11.91 5.96 -14.94
N VAL A 48 -10.88 6.72 -15.34
CA VAL A 48 -9.76 6.19 -16.15
C VAL A 48 -8.54 5.99 -15.25
N PRO A 49 -8.11 4.74 -15.03
CA PRO A 49 -6.87 4.47 -14.31
C PRO A 49 -5.64 4.97 -15.05
N VAL A 50 -4.76 5.66 -14.35
CA VAL A 50 -3.46 6.11 -14.88
C VAL A 50 -2.35 5.33 -14.19
N MET A 51 -1.50 4.70 -14.98
CA MET A 51 -0.36 3.95 -14.47
C MET A 51 0.69 4.90 -13.90
N VAL A 52 1.18 4.61 -12.69
CA VAL A 52 2.28 5.33 -12.05
C VAL A 52 3.55 4.49 -12.14
N ARG A 53 4.63 5.10 -12.62
CA ARG A 53 5.94 4.44 -12.68
C ARG A 53 6.60 4.43 -11.31
N GLN A 54 7.47 3.45 -11.07
CA GLN A 54 8.34 3.44 -9.89
C GLN A 54 9.15 4.74 -9.84
N GLY A 55 9.21 5.37 -8.67
CA GLY A 55 9.82 6.69 -8.47
C GLY A 55 8.94 7.86 -8.92
N GLY A 56 7.78 7.61 -9.54
CA GLY A 56 6.83 8.64 -9.95
C GLY A 56 6.29 9.43 -8.75
N MET A 57 6.11 10.73 -8.93
CA MET A 57 5.65 11.64 -7.90
C MET A 57 4.15 11.89 -8.02
N ILE A 58 3.39 11.50 -7.01
CA ILE A 58 1.93 11.68 -6.93
C ILE A 58 1.63 12.83 -5.98
N ARG A 59 0.76 13.76 -6.39
CA ARG A 59 0.24 14.84 -5.55
C ARG A 59 -1.28 14.81 -5.53
N PHE A 60 -1.85 14.79 -4.32
CA PHE A 60 -3.29 14.80 -4.08
C PHE A 60 -3.73 16.21 -3.66
N GLY A 61 -4.16 17.00 -4.64
CA GLY A 61 -4.61 18.37 -4.45
C GLY A 61 -3.79 19.42 -5.20
N GLY A 62 -4.12 20.69 -4.94
CA GLY A 62 -3.56 21.85 -5.63
C GLY A 62 -2.11 22.18 -5.26
N ALA A 63 -1.64 23.33 -5.72
CA ALA A 63 -0.31 23.84 -5.37
C ALA A 63 -0.11 23.90 -3.85
N GLY A 64 1.08 23.52 -3.38
CA GLY A 64 1.41 23.42 -1.95
C GLY A 64 0.96 22.14 -1.26
N ALA A 65 0.16 21.28 -1.91
CA ALA A 65 -0.17 19.97 -1.35
C ALA A 65 1.07 19.06 -1.28
N PRO A 66 1.17 18.17 -0.26
CA PRO A 66 2.23 17.19 -0.16
C PRO A 66 2.35 16.31 -1.41
N CYS A 67 3.59 15.99 -1.77
CA CYS A 67 3.92 15.07 -2.86
C CYS A 67 4.46 13.76 -2.27
N PHE A 68 4.09 12.65 -2.89
CA PHE A 68 4.44 11.30 -2.49
C PHE A 68 5.20 10.62 -3.63
N VAL A 69 6.26 9.90 -3.32
CA VAL A 69 7.03 9.15 -4.32
C VAL A 69 6.60 7.68 -4.26
N LEU A 70 6.20 7.12 -5.41
CA LEU A 70 5.85 5.71 -5.48
C LEU A 70 7.11 4.86 -5.34
N LYS A 71 7.29 4.25 -4.17
CA LYS A 71 8.32 3.25 -3.93
C LYS A 71 7.71 1.86 -4.11
N SER A 72 7.98 1.25 -5.27
CA SER A 72 7.65 -0.15 -5.53
C SER A 72 8.91 -0.99 -5.45
N PHE A 73 8.81 -2.18 -4.85
CA PHE A 73 9.87 -3.18 -4.86
C PHE A 73 9.25 -4.48 -5.36
N SER A 74 9.85 -5.06 -6.39
CA SER A 74 9.55 -6.43 -6.80
C SER A 74 10.57 -7.34 -6.14
N PHE A 75 10.12 -8.20 -5.23
CA PHE A 75 10.90 -9.35 -4.78
C PHE A 75 10.23 -10.60 -5.35
N TYR A 76 11.01 -11.50 -5.95
CA TYR A 76 10.51 -12.83 -6.23
C TYR A 76 10.54 -13.60 -4.92
N LEU A 77 9.41 -14.18 -4.56
CA LEU A 77 9.33 -15.03 -3.37
C LEU A 77 10.27 -16.24 -3.50
N GLU A 78 10.52 -16.67 -4.73
CA GLU A 78 11.52 -17.69 -5.09
C GLU A 78 12.94 -17.26 -4.73
N ASP A 79 13.32 -16.00 -4.92
CA ASP A 79 14.66 -15.50 -4.53
C ASP A 79 14.82 -15.55 -3.01
N ILE A 80 13.78 -15.16 -2.26
CA ILE A 80 13.76 -15.22 -0.79
C ILE A 80 13.82 -16.68 -0.32
N MET A 81 13.06 -17.57 -0.97
CA MET A 81 13.06 -18.99 -0.64
C MET A 81 14.38 -19.67 -1.00
N ALA A 82 14.97 -19.40 -2.17
CA ALA A 82 16.24 -19.97 -2.59
C ALA A 82 17.38 -19.58 -1.64
N GLU A 83 17.37 -18.36 -1.11
CA GLU A 83 18.36 -17.91 -0.13
C GLU A 83 18.14 -18.54 1.25
N SER A 84 16.90 -18.96 1.58
CA SER A 84 16.59 -19.69 2.81
C SER A 84 16.95 -21.18 2.79
N VAL A 85 17.23 -21.76 1.62
CA VAL A 85 17.66 -23.17 1.47
C VAL A 85 19.20 -23.30 1.51
N ALA A 86 19.92 -22.19 1.71
CA ALA A 86 21.35 -22.24 1.98
C ALA A 86 21.63 -22.88 3.35
N ASP A 87 21.88 -24.19 3.31
CA ASP A 87 22.44 -25.08 4.32
C ASP A 87 21.79 -25.00 5.73
N ASP A 88 20.85 -25.92 5.99
CA ASP A 88 20.46 -26.34 7.35
C ASP A 88 21.71 -26.59 8.24
N VAL A 89 22.81 -27.07 7.64
CA VAL A 89 24.10 -27.27 8.31
C VAL A 89 24.73 -25.95 8.77
N GLU A 90 24.62 -24.88 7.98
CA GLU A 90 25.15 -23.56 8.31
C GLU A 90 24.26 -22.87 9.36
N LEU A 91 22.94 -23.04 9.27
CA LEU A 91 21.95 -22.61 10.27
C LEU A 91 22.18 -23.29 11.63
N VAL A 92 22.41 -24.60 11.65
CA VAL A 92 22.76 -25.36 12.86
C VAL A 92 24.11 -24.92 13.42
N ARG A 93 25.15 -24.73 12.58
CA ARG A 93 26.44 -24.17 13.02
C ARG A 93 26.29 -22.76 13.59
N ARG A 94 25.46 -21.91 12.99
CA ARG A 94 25.17 -20.55 13.49
C ARG A 94 24.49 -20.59 14.86
N ASN A 95 23.43 -21.37 15.01
CA ASN A 95 22.71 -21.50 16.28
C ASN A 95 23.60 -22.08 17.39
N THR A 96 24.45 -23.05 17.06
CA THR A 96 25.42 -23.62 18.01
C THR A 96 26.43 -22.55 18.47
N ARG A 97 26.90 -21.69 17.54
CA ARG A 97 27.80 -20.58 17.86
C ARG A 97 27.14 -19.47 18.70
N ILE A 98 25.87 -19.16 18.46
CA ILE A 98 25.11 -18.17 19.26
C ILE A 98 25.01 -18.64 20.71
N ASN A 99 24.67 -19.91 20.93
CA ASN A 99 24.60 -20.51 22.26
C ASN A 99 25.98 -20.57 22.95
N ALA A 100 27.06 -20.77 22.20
CA ALA A 100 28.42 -20.80 22.74
C ALA A 100 28.98 -19.41 23.13
N LEU A 101 28.48 -18.33 22.52
CA LEU A 101 28.94 -16.96 22.77
C LEU A 101 28.11 -16.21 23.82
N GLY A 102 27.06 -16.82 24.38
CA GLY A 102 26.22 -16.22 25.42
C GLY A 102 25.45 -14.97 24.99
N LYS A 103 25.34 -14.71 23.68
CA LYS A 103 24.53 -13.60 23.17
C LYS A 103 23.05 -13.97 23.30
N THR A 104 22.25 -13.09 23.88
CA THR A 104 20.81 -13.30 23.98
C THR A 104 20.18 -13.22 22.59
N ALA A 105 19.17 -14.06 22.31
CA ALA A 105 18.54 -14.15 20.99
C ALA A 105 18.00 -12.80 20.47
N GLY A 106 17.69 -11.85 21.36
CA GLY A 106 17.21 -10.50 21.02
C GLY A 106 18.23 -9.62 20.31
N GLU A 107 19.51 -9.66 20.69
CA GLU A 107 20.56 -8.84 20.07
C GLU A 107 20.91 -9.34 18.66
N PHE A 108 20.76 -10.64 18.41
CA PHE A 108 21.11 -11.26 17.13
C PHE A 108 20.05 -11.03 16.05
N VAL A 109 18.76 -11.04 16.41
CA VAL A 109 17.67 -10.77 15.46
C VAL A 109 17.76 -9.34 14.94
N ALA A 110 18.11 -8.37 15.79
CA ALA A 110 18.30 -6.99 15.37
C ALA A 110 19.43 -6.86 14.33
N GLU A 111 20.59 -7.47 14.58
CA GLU A 111 21.76 -7.39 13.69
C GLU A 111 21.51 -8.13 12.36
N SER A 112 20.82 -9.28 12.39
CA SER A 112 20.49 -10.03 11.18
C SER A 112 19.45 -9.32 10.32
N VAL A 113 18.39 -8.76 10.92
CA VAL A 113 17.34 -8.06 10.18
C VAL A 113 17.88 -6.78 9.55
N ILE A 114 18.73 -6.02 10.27
CA ILE A 114 19.39 -4.81 9.74
C ILE A 114 20.27 -5.17 8.55
N ASN A 115 21.10 -6.20 8.65
CA ASN A 115 21.98 -6.63 7.56
C ASN A 115 21.20 -7.12 6.32
N THR A 116 20.07 -7.82 6.51
CA THR A 116 19.24 -8.28 5.39
C THR A 116 18.50 -7.12 4.72
N ILE A 117 18.01 -6.15 5.51
CA ILE A 117 17.39 -4.93 4.98
C ILE A 117 18.40 -4.09 4.21
N ASP A 118 19.60 -3.88 4.74
CA ASP A 118 20.66 -3.11 4.08
C ASP A 118 21.11 -3.75 2.77
N LYS A 119 21.26 -5.09 2.74
CA LYS A 119 21.57 -5.83 1.51
C LYS A 119 20.44 -5.74 0.48
N ALA A 120 19.17 -5.89 0.90
CA ALA A 120 18.03 -5.76 0.00
C ALA A 120 17.92 -4.34 -0.57
N ILE A 121 18.21 -3.31 0.24
CA ILE A 121 18.26 -1.91 -0.18
C ILE A 121 19.40 -1.66 -1.18
N ASP A 122 20.58 -2.22 -0.96
CA ASP A 122 21.73 -2.08 -1.86
C ASP A 122 21.53 -2.79 -3.21
N VAL A 123 20.89 -3.97 -3.21
CA VAL A 123 20.50 -4.65 -4.46
C VAL A 123 19.47 -3.83 -5.23
N CYS A 124 18.52 -3.18 -4.53
CA CYS A 124 17.54 -2.30 -5.15
C CYS A 124 18.15 -0.99 -5.68
N ARG A 125 19.17 -0.42 -5.01
CA ARG A 125 19.90 0.77 -5.47
C ARG A 125 20.73 0.51 -6.73
N LYS A 126 21.28 -0.69 -6.89
CA LYS A 126 22.08 -1.05 -8.07
C LYS A 126 21.25 -1.34 -9.33
N ARG A 127 19.93 -1.56 -9.19
CA ARG A 127 19.00 -1.79 -10.32
C ARG A 127 18.18 -0.55 -10.71
N SER A 128 18.32 0.59 -10.04
CA SER A 128 17.51 1.79 -10.31
C SER A 128 18.15 2.79 -11.28
N PHE A 129 19.05 2.36 -12.17
CA PHE A 129 19.70 3.23 -13.16
C PHE A 129 19.63 2.65 -14.58
N ASP A 130 18.42 2.49 -15.11
CA ASP A 130 18.26 2.31 -16.56
C ASP A 130 18.20 3.67 -17.26
N SER A 131 19.40 4.10 -17.66
CA SER A 131 19.77 4.62 -18.98
C SER A 131 18.76 5.50 -19.72
N VAL A 132 18.99 6.81 -19.63
CA VAL A 132 18.78 7.72 -20.77
C VAL A 132 20.08 7.80 -21.57
N GLY A 133 20.06 7.25 -22.79
CA GLY A 133 20.96 7.64 -23.89
C GLY A 133 21.94 6.58 -24.40
N SER A 134 21.60 5.92 -25.51
CA SER A 134 22.56 5.77 -26.63
C SER A 134 21.84 5.43 -27.93
N VAL A 135 22.33 6.04 -28.99
CA VAL A 135 21.86 6.05 -30.38
C VAL A 135 22.63 4.97 -31.16
N VAL A 136 21.92 4.13 -31.93
CA VAL A 136 22.37 3.29 -33.07
C VAL A 136 23.33 2.15 -32.71
N THR A 137 22.92 0.88 -32.85
CA THR A 137 23.12 0.08 -34.07
C THR A 137 22.34 -1.24 -33.96
N VAL A 138 21.94 -1.75 -35.13
CA VAL A 138 21.34 -3.06 -35.36
C VAL A 138 22.30 -4.16 -34.92
N ASP A 139 21.84 -5.10 -34.10
CA ASP A 139 22.35 -6.47 -34.13
C ASP A 139 21.26 -7.48 -33.75
N GLU A 140 21.14 -8.49 -34.60
CA GLU A 140 20.27 -9.65 -34.46
C GLU A 140 20.78 -10.62 -33.37
N ASN A 141 19.85 -11.47 -32.92
CA ASN A 141 20.06 -12.68 -32.12
C ASN A 141 20.29 -12.54 -30.61
N SER A 142 19.19 -12.63 -29.86
CA SER A 142 19.12 -13.56 -28.72
C SER A 142 17.66 -13.92 -28.41
N MET A 143 17.35 -15.20 -28.55
CA MET A 143 16.04 -15.81 -28.31
C MET A 143 15.76 -16.02 -26.81
N PHE A 144 14.45 -16.16 -26.50
CA PHE A 144 13.79 -16.59 -25.27
C PHE A 144 13.13 -15.52 -24.37
N LYS A 145 12.16 -14.80 -24.95
CA LYS A 145 10.99 -14.32 -24.19
C LYS A 145 9.87 -15.36 -24.25
N ARG A 146 9.66 -16.10 -23.16
CA ARG A 146 8.44 -16.90 -22.96
C ARG A 146 7.27 -15.92 -22.80
N ARG A 147 6.46 -15.78 -23.84
CA ARG A 147 5.18 -15.06 -23.78
C ARG A 147 4.21 -15.93 -23.00
N CYS A 148 3.67 -15.41 -21.90
CA CYS A 148 2.46 -15.95 -21.30
C CYS A 148 1.31 -15.70 -22.28
N ILE A 149 0.90 -16.73 -23.01
CA ILE A 149 -0.27 -16.68 -23.88
C ILE A 149 -1.48 -16.89 -22.97
N SER A 150 -2.20 -15.81 -22.67
CA SER A 150 -3.52 -15.90 -22.05
C SER A 150 -4.47 -16.70 -22.96
N PRO A 151 -5.38 -17.51 -22.41
CA PRO A 151 -6.30 -18.31 -23.20
C PRO A 151 -7.20 -17.40 -24.09
N PRO A 152 -7.56 -17.84 -25.30
CA PRO A 152 -8.41 -17.07 -26.19
C PRO A 152 -9.80 -16.89 -25.58
N LEU A 153 -10.28 -15.65 -25.54
CA LEU A 153 -11.64 -15.34 -25.16
C LEU A 153 -12.58 -15.83 -26.27
N THR A 154 -13.32 -16.89 -25.99
CA THR A 154 -14.45 -17.35 -26.80
C THR A 154 -15.56 -16.31 -26.74
N LEU A 155 -15.81 -15.64 -27.87
CA LEU A 155 -17.01 -14.87 -28.17
C LEU A 155 -18.19 -15.84 -28.28
N ASP A 156 -18.90 -16.12 -27.19
CA ASP A 156 -20.31 -16.56 -27.17
C ASP A 156 -20.82 -16.90 -25.75
N ALA A 157 -20.65 -15.97 -24.82
CA ALA A 157 -21.37 -16.04 -23.54
C ALA A 157 -22.29 -14.82 -23.42
N ALA A 158 -23.58 -15.04 -23.63
CA ALA A 158 -24.63 -14.06 -23.40
C ALA A 158 -24.51 -13.48 -21.99
N LEU A 159 -24.36 -12.16 -21.91
CA LEU A 159 -24.35 -11.42 -20.66
C LEU A 159 -25.71 -11.57 -19.97
N PRO A 160 -25.77 -11.88 -18.66
CA PRO A 160 -27.02 -11.80 -17.93
C PRO A 160 -27.44 -10.32 -17.84
N ASN A 161 -28.63 -10.02 -18.35
CA ASN A 161 -29.30 -8.73 -18.17
C ASN A 161 -29.53 -8.47 -16.67
N LEU A 162 -28.63 -7.72 -16.05
CA LEU A 162 -28.86 -7.12 -14.74
C LEU A 162 -29.70 -5.85 -14.91
N VAL A 163 -31.01 -6.06 -14.99
CA VAL A 163 -32.00 -4.99 -14.84
C VAL A 163 -32.03 -4.62 -13.35
N SER A 164 -31.41 -3.49 -13.01
CA SER A 164 -31.58 -2.87 -11.69
C SER A 164 -33.01 -2.37 -11.55
N PRO A 165 -33.70 -2.62 -10.41
CA PRO A 165 -35.03 -2.08 -10.19
C PRO A 165 -34.98 -0.56 -10.06
N GLU A 166 -35.86 0.13 -10.79
CA GLU A 166 -36.11 1.57 -10.71
C GLU A 166 -36.44 1.97 -9.26
N LEU A 167 -35.48 2.63 -8.61
CA LEU A 167 -35.74 3.36 -7.37
C LEU A 167 -36.12 4.79 -7.74
N GLN A 168 -37.40 5.09 -7.54
CA GLN A 168 -37.95 6.45 -7.60
C GLN A 168 -37.25 7.32 -6.54
N PHE A 169 -36.64 8.42 -6.97
CA PHE A 169 -36.00 9.39 -6.10
C PHE A 169 -37.05 10.26 -5.39
N PRO A 170 -37.13 10.28 -4.04
CA PRO A 170 -37.81 11.37 -3.35
C PRO A 170 -36.93 12.62 -3.37
N GLN A 171 -37.59 13.76 -3.47
CA GLN A 171 -37.02 15.08 -3.68
C GLN A 171 -35.95 15.44 -2.63
N SER A 172 -34.91 16.11 -3.13
CA SER A 172 -33.73 16.55 -2.40
C SER A 172 -34.06 17.50 -1.24
N SER A 173 -34.09 16.98 -0.01
CA SER A 173 -33.88 17.82 1.17
C SER A 173 -32.39 18.03 1.36
N LYS A 174 -31.95 19.29 1.23
CA LYS A 174 -30.59 19.72 1.59
C LYS A 174 -30.40 19.34 3.06
N ARG A 175 -29.53 18.35 3.34
CA ARG A 175 -29.11 18.00 4.71
C ARG A 175 -28.28 19.15 5.28
N ARG A 176 -28.97 20.19 5.75
CA ARG A 176 -28.39 21.27 6.54
C ARG A 176 -28.28 20.73 7.96
N VAL A 177 -27.06 20.57 8.44
CA VAL A 177 -26.81 20.22 9.84
C VAL A 177 -27.33 21.38 10.69
N SER A 178 -28.39 21.14 11.44
CA SER A 178 -28.90 22.05 12.48
C SER A 178 -28.31 21.61 13.81
N PHE A 179 -27.63 22.51 14.50
CA PHE A 179 -27.25 22.32 15.89
C PHE A 179 -28.43 22.71 16.77
N SER A 180 -28.76 21.90 17.77
CA SER A 180 -29.70 22.29 18.81
C SER A 180 -29.08 23.41 19.65
N ASN A 181 -29.90 24.33 20.14
CA ASN A 181 -29.47 25.37 21.09
C ASN A 181 -29.36 24.84 22.53
N ASP A 182 -29.70 23.57 22.75
CA ASP A 182 -29.61 22.94 24.06
C ASP A 182 -28.13 22.76 24.45
N PRO A 183 -27.74 23.11 25.68
CA PRO A 183 -26.39 22.88 26.16
C PRO A 183 -26.07 21.38 26.09
N PRO A 184 -24.85 20.99 25.67
CA PRO A 184 -24.49 19.58 25.57
C PRO A 184 -24.64 18.92 26.95
N GLN A 185 -25.41 17.83 27.02
CA GLN A 185 -25.47 17.04 28.24
C GLN A 185 -24.08 16.47 28.50
N LEU A 186 -23.46 16.96 29.58
CA LEU A 186 -22.17 16.51 30.05
C LEU A 186 -22.32 15.08 30.59
N PHE A 187 -22.15 14.09 29.72
CA PHE A 187 -22.05 12.69 30.11
C PHE A 187 -20.63 12.42 30.60
N TYR A 188 -20.35 12.79 31.85
CA TYR A 188 -19.16 12.29 32.51
C TYR A 188 -19.46 10.85 32.97
N PRO A 189 -18.67 9.85 32.57
CA PRO A 189 -18.74 8.55 33.22
C PRO A 189 -18.52 8.75 34.72
N ALA A 190 -19.26 8.01 35.54
CA ALA A 190 -19.12 8.07 37.00
C ALA A 190 -17.63 7.96 37.35
N LEU A 191 -17.13 8.94 38.10
CA LEU A 191 -15.75 8.94 38.58
C LEU A 191 -15.56 7.65 39.36
N VAL A 192 -14.76 6.74 38.81
CA VAL A 192 -14.30 5.56 39.52
C VAL A 192 -13.38 6.09 40.63
N THR A 193 -13.89 6.13 41.85
CA THR A 193 -13.11 6.46 43.03
C THR A 193 -12.11 5.32 43.26
N PRO A 194 -10.80 5.61 43.40
CA PRO A 194 -9.77 4.59 43.53
C PRO A 194 -9.81 3.80 44.86
N ASP A 195 -10.78 4.07 45.74
CA ASP A 195 -10.87 3.47 47.07
C ASP A 195 -11.38 2.02 47.08
N ASP A 196 -11.83 1.48 45.94
CA ASP A 196 -12.41 0.12 45.85
C ASP A 196 -11.41 -0.98 45.43
N LEU A 197 -10.10 -0.70 45.33
CA LEU A 197 -9.09 -1.66 44.84
C LEU A 197 -7.94 -1.94 45.81
N SER A 198 -8.21 -2.05 47.11
CA SER A 198 -7.24 -2.66 48.03
C SER A 198 -7.93 -3.44 49.15
N SER A 199 -8.26 -4.70 48.89
CA SER A 199 -8.42 -5.70 49.95
C SER A 199 -7.16 -6.57 49.95
N GLU A 200 -6.19 -6.16 50.77
CA GLU A 200 -5.05 -6.99 51.17
C GLU A 200 -5.59 -8.07 52.11
N GLU A 201 -6.01 -9.21 51.55
CA GLU A 201 -6.31 -10.41 52.33
C GLU A 201 -5.01 -11.20 52.50
N ASP A 202 -4.43 -11.04 53.70
CA ASP A 202 -3.45 -11.91 54.31
C ASP A 202 -3.87 -13.39 54.21
N ASN A 203 -2.93 -14.24 53.78
CA ASN A 203 -2.96 -15.66 54.10
C ASN A 203 -1.55 -16.12 54.44
N ASP A 204 -1.20 -15.93 55.70
CA ASP A 204 -0.23 -16.74 56.41
C ASP A 204 -0.81 -18.15 56.59
N LEU A 205 -0.21 -19.16 55.96
CA LEU A 205 -0.39 -20.55 56.37
C LEU A 205 0.96 -21.27 56.38
N GLU A 206 1.24 -21.78 57.59
CA GLU A 206 2.27 -22.72 58.11
C GLU A 206 3.08 -23.56 57.11
#